data_AF-A0A920B6G2-F1
#
_entry.id   AF-A0A920B6G2-F1
#
_cell.length_a   1.000
_cell.length_b   1.000
_cell.length_c   1.000
_cell.angle_alpha   90.00
_cell.angle_beta   90.00
_cell.angle_gamma   90.00
#
_symmetry.space_group_name_H-M   'P 1'
#
loop_
_entity.id
_entity.type
_entity.pdbx_description
1 polymer ?
#
loop_
_entity_poly.entity_id
_entity_poly.type
_entity_poly.pdbx_seq_one_letter_code
_entity_poly.pdbx_strand_id
1 'polypeptide(L)'
;MPKLNLKLKNGVSINVFTTRPDTIFGASFIGLSPEHPLSKNLSEKSSEISNFIQECKKTSSTTEALEKADKIGINTKMKVLHPFTEKEIPVYIANFILMDYGTGAIFGCPAHDQRDFDFAKKYQLDIIQVVSKDGNECDLNEAYVEDGEIINSDFLNGLNVQDAKNKVIKELEKKSIATSSIKFKLRDWGISRQRYWGCPIPVVYLEDGTMVPLPESSLPVELPDDIKLGEPEIH
;
A
#
# COMPACT_ATOMS: atom_id res chain seq x y z
N MET A 1 -7.12 -5.19 -11.64
CA MET A 1 -6.74 -5.25 -10.22
C MET A 1 -7.88 -4.72 -9.35
N PRO A 2 -8.55 -5.56 -8.57
CA PRO A 2 -9.71 -5.13 -7.81
C PRO A 2 -9.33 -4.20 -6.66
N LYS A 3 -10.09 -3.12 -6.47
CA LYS A 3 -10.20 -2.45 -5.19
C LYS A 3 -11.24 -3.23 -4.38
N LEU A 4 -10.84 -3.79 -3.25
CA LEU A 4 -11.76 -4.46 -2.34
C LEU A 4 -12.20 -3.46 -1.27
N ASN A 5 -13.50 -3.26 -1.14
CA ASN A 5 -14.10 -2.54 -0.03
C ASN A 5 -14.39 -3.55 1.09
N LEU A 6 -13.45 -3.73 2.02
CA LEU A 6 -13.66 -4.61 3.16
C LEU A 6 -14.38 -3.85 4.28
N LYS A 7 -15.53 -4.36 4.72
CA LYS A 7 -16.27 -3.76 5.83
C LYS A 7 -15.73 -4.24 7.19
N LEU A 8 -15.41 -3.30 8.08
CA LEU A 8 -15.16 -3.55 9.50
C LEU A 8 -16.46 -3.90 10.20
N LYS A 9 -16.36 -4.64 11.32
CA LYS A 9 -17.52 -4.99 12.17
C LYS A 9 -18.29 -3.79 12.72
N ASN A 10 -17.64 -2.63 12.85
CA ASN A 10 -18.26 -1.39 13.35
C ASN A 10 -18.94 -0.56 12.25
N GLY A 11 -19.06 -1.08 11.02
CA GLY A 11 -19.68 -0.39 9.88
C GLY A 11 -18.74 0.52 9.09
N VAL A 12 -17.50 0.74 9.55
CA VAL A 12 -16.48 1.50 8.81
C VAL A 12 -15.92 0.62 7.69
N SER A 13 -15.73 1.16 6.49
CA SER A 13 -15.19 0.38 5.36
C SER A 13 -13.72 0.73 5.12
N ILE A 14 -12.86 -0.28 5.01
CA ILE A 14 -11.46 -0.15 4.60
C ILE A 14 -11.37 -0.58 3.14
N ASN A 15 -10.99 0.36 2.27
CA ASN A 15 -10.65 0.02 0.91
C ASN A 15 -9.23 -0.55 0.90
N VAL A 16 -9.07 -1.82 0.57
CA VAL A 16 -7.77 -2.46 0.38
C VAL A 16 -7.48 -2.66 -1.09
N PHE A 17 -6.21 -2.59 -1.44
CA PHE A 17 -5.72 -2.81 -2.79
C PHE A 17 -4.83 -4.06 -2.83
N THR A 18 -5.02 -4.89 -3.86
CA THR A 18 -4.16 -6.04 -4.12
C THR A 18 -3.95 -6.26 -5.61
N THR A 19 -2.79 -6.82 -5.95
CA THR A 19 -2.48 -7.36 -7.27
C THR A 19 -2.68 -8.88 -7.33
N ARG A 20 -2.79 -9.55 -6.18
CA ARG A 20 -3.00 -11.00 -6.01
C ARG A 20 -4.32 -11.27 -5.29
N PRO A 21 -5.49 -10.99 -5.90
CA PRO A 21 -6.77 -11.29 -5.28
C PRO A 21 -7.03 -12.80 -5.15
N ASP A 22 -6.31 -13.63 -5.92
CA ASP A 22 -6.29 -15.09 -5.80
C ASP A 22 -5.93 -15.58 -4.40
N THR A 23 -5.09 -14.83 -3.67
CA THR A 23 -4.60 -15.24 -2.35
C THR A 23 -5.45 -14.74 -1.19
N ILE A 24 -6.66 -14.23 -1.46
CA ILE A 24 -7.50 -13.60 -0.42
C ILE A 24 -7.78 -14.51 0.78
N PHE A 25 -7.93 -15.82 0.55
CA PHE A 25 -8.16 -16.82 1.61
C PHE A 25 -6.96 -17.00 2.55
N GLY A 26 -5.76 -16.61 2.10
CA GLY A 26 -4.54 -16.59 2.90
C GLY A 26 -4.34 -15.26 3.63
N ALA A 27 -5.32 -14.36 3.63
CA ALA A 27 -5.22 -13.08 4.33
C ALA A 27 -5.26 -13.28 5.85
N SER A 28 -4.15 -12.97 6.53
CA SER A 28 -4.05 -13.13 7.99
C SER A 28 -4.09 -11.82 8.76
N PHE A 29 -3.82 -10.68 8.12
CA PHE A 29 -3.99 -9.35 8.70
C PHE A 29 -4.40 -8.33 7.64
N ILE A 30 -4.95 -7.20 8.09
CA ILE A 30 -5.10 -6.00 7.26
C ILE A 30 -4.04 -5.00 7.69
N GLY A 31 -3.24 -4.53 6.74
CA GLY A 31 -2.20 -3.55 6.98
C GLY A 31 -2.62 -2.16 6.53
N LEU A 32 -2.43 -1.16 7.40
CA LEU A 32 -2.65 0.26 7.11
C LEU A 32 -1.32 1.01 7.09
N SER A 33 -1.20 1.97 6.17
CA SER A 33 -0.11 2.93 6.18
C SER A 33 -0.18 3.82 7.44
N PRO A 34 0.96 4.24 8.01
CA PRO A 34 0.98 5.22 9.11
C PRO A 34 0.31 6.55 8.73
N GLU A 35 0.28 6.88 7.43
CA GLU A 35 -0.33 8.12 6.92
C GLU A 35 -1.80 7.97 6.53
N HIS A 36 -2.35 6.75 6.60
CA HIS A 36 -3.74 6.48 6.24
C HIS A 36 -4.70 7.29 7.14
N PRO A 37 -5.82 7.82 6.61
CA PRO A 37 -6.77 8.62 7.41
C PRO A 37 -7.27 7.91 8.67
N LEU A 38 -7.51 6.60 8.61
CA LEU A 38 -7.87 5.82 9.80
C LEU A 38 -6.74 5.75 10.84
N SER A 39 -5.49 5.62 10.40
CA SER A 39 -4.32 5.61 11.30
C SER A 39 -4.20 6.95 12.03
N LYS A 40 -4.41 8.07 11.31
CA LYS A 40 -4.46 9.42 11.90
C LYS A 40 -5.59 9.55 12.93
N ASN A 41 -6.81 9.16 12.59
CA ASN A 41 -7.95 9.21 13.51
C ASN A 41 -7.75 8.33 14.77
N LEU A 42 -7.03 7.21 14.63
CA LEU A 42 -6.69 6.35 15.76
C LEU A 42 -5.60 6.97 16.65
N SER A 43 -4.64 7.68 16.05
CA SER A 43 -3.58 8.36 16.80
C SER A 43 -4.08 9.47 17.71
N GLU A 44 -5.18 10.13 17.34
CA GLU A 44 -5.84 11.14 18.19
C GLU A 44 -6.42 10.54 19.47
N LYS A 45 -6.73 9.24 19.45
CA LYS A 45 -7.37 8.52 20.57
C LYS A 45 -6.39 7.67 21.38
N SER A 46 -5.19 7.40 20.85
CA SER A 46 -4.19 6.54 21.48
C SER A 46 -2.79 7.13 21.35
N SER A 47 -2.18 7.45 22.48
CA SER A 47 -0.80 7.93 22.56
C SER A 47 0.19 6.89 22.04
N GLU A 48 -0.08 5.60 22.22
CA GLU A 48 0.74 4.49 21.71
C GLU A 48 0.80 4.51 20.18
N ILE A 49 -0.36 4.65 19.52
CA ILE A 49 -0.45 4.72 18.05
C ILE A 49 0.18 6.03 17.54
N SER A 50 -0.04 7.15 18.23
CA SER A 50 0.59 8.42 17.88
C SER A 50 2.12 8.32 17.90
N ASN A 51 2.69 7.74 18.96
CA ASN A 51 4.13 7.57 19.09
C ASN A 51 4.68 6.66 17.98
N PHE A 52 3.98 5.55 17.68
CA PHE A 52 4.37 4.64 16.60
C PHE A 52 4.37 5.33 15.23
N ILE A 53 3.34 6.12 14.92
CA ILE A 53 3.28 6.87 13.65
C ILE A 53 4.41 7.90 13.57
N GLN A 54 4.73 8.59 14.67
CA GLN A 54 5.86 9.51 14.70
C GLN A 54 7.21 8.79 14.50
N GLU A 55 7.38 7.61 15.07
CA GLU A 55 8.56 6.77 14.86
C GLU A 55 8.71 6.36 13.40
N CYS A 56 7.60 5.91 12.78
CA CYS A 56 7.59 5.54 11.36
C CYS A 56 7.99 6.71 10.44
N LYS A 57 7.63 7.96 10.80
CA LYS A 57 7.99 9.16 10.03
C LYS A 57 9.48 9.52 10.12
N LYS A 58 10.19 9.06 11.15
CA LYS A 58 11.64 9.29 11.30
C LYS A 58 12.45 8.38 10.37
N THR A 59 11.88 7.25 9.99
CA THR A 59 12.48 6.32 9.03
C THR A 59 12.25 6.81 7.60
N SER A 60 13.28 6.74 6.75
CA SER A 60 13.18 7.17 5.35
C SER A 60 12.02 6.48 4.62
N SER A 61 11.21 7.26 3.91
CA SER A 61 10.03 6.80 3.15
C SER A 61 10.36 6.16 1.80
N THR A 62 11.63 6.00 1.46
CA THR A 62 12.05 5.39 0.18
C THR A 62 11.85 3.87 0.21
N THR A 63 11.50 3.30 -0.94
CA THR A 63 11.28 1.86 -1.09
C THR A 63 12.51 1.05 -0.70
N GLU A 64 13.72 1.48 -1.07
CA GLU A 64 14.94 0.72 -0.72
C GLU A 64 15.24 0.75 0.79
N ALA A 65 14.94 1.86 1.47
CA ALA A 65 15.14 1.96 2.91
C ALA A 65 14.13 1.09 3.67
N LEU A 66 12.87 1.09 3.22
CA LEU A 66 11.82 0.28 3.83
C LEU A 66 12.02 -1.22 3.61
N GLU A 67 12.63 -1.66 2.51
CA GLU A 67 12.96 -3.07 2.30
C GLU A 67 13.99 -3.58 3.30
N LYS A 68 15.02 -2.78 3.62
CA LYS A 68 16.08 -3.14 4.58
C LYS A 68 15.70 -2.92 6.04
N ALA A 69 14.74 -2.03 6.31
CA ALA A 69 14.29 -1.75 7.67
C ALA A 69 13.53 -2.93 8.28
N ASP A 70 13.61 -3.07 9.60
CA ASP A 70 12.78 -4.01 10.33
C ASP A 70 11.31 -3.72 10.09
N LYS A 71 10.55 -4.78 9.77
CA LYS A 71 9.10 -4.68 9.63
C LYS A 71 8.52 -4.55 11.02
N ILE A 72 7.96 -3.39 11.31
CA ILE A 72 7.31 -3.08 12.60
C ILE A 72 5.88 -2.64 12.35
N GLY A 73 5.03 -2.96 13.31
CA GLY A 73 3.62 -2.63 13.29
C GLY A 73 3.02 -2.60 14.67
N ILE A 74 1.89 -1.92 14.78
CA ILE A 74 1.08 -1.81 15.98
C ILE A 74 -0.32 -2.35 15.72
N ASN A 75 -0.82 -3.17 16.65
CA ASN A 75 -2.17 -3.70 16.57
C ASN A 75 -3.17 -2.61 16.95
N THR A 76 -4.11 -2.30 16.05
CA THR A 76 -5.13 -1.27 16.28
C THR A 76 -6.29 -1.74 17.17
N LYS A 77 -6.30 -3.02 17.55
CA LYS A 77 -7.41 -3.75 18.21
C LYS A 77 -8.68 -3.84 17.37
N MET A 78 -8.69 -3.30 16.15
CA MET A 78 -9.79 -3.45 15.21
C MET A 78 -9.69 -4.77 14.46
N LYS A 79 -10.84 -5.26 14.02
CA LYS A 79 -10.95 -6.49 13.24
C LYS A 79 -11.90 -6.31 12.06
N VAL A 80 -11.52 -6.86 10.91
CA VAL A 80 -12.31 -6.94 9.68
C VAL A 80 -12.86 -8.34 9.54
N LEU A 81 -14.05 -8.49 8.95
CA LEU A 81 -14.55 -9.81 8.56
C LEU A 81 -14.01 -10.18 7.18
N HIS A 82 -13.45 -11.38 7.07
CA HIS A 82 -13.07 -11.93 5.78
C HIS A 82 -14.32 -12.09 4.89
N PRO A 83 -14.29 -11.64 3.62
CA PRO A 83 -15.49 -11.57 2.76
C PRO A 83 -16.12 -12.93 2.40
N PHE A 84 -15.33 -14.00 2.44
CA PHE A 84 -15.77 -15.37 2.15
C PHE A 84 -15.85 -16.30 3.38
N THR A 85 -14.85 -16.31 4.26
CA THR A 85 -14.78 -17.25 5.39
C THR A 85 -15.39 -16.74 6.68
N GLU A 86 -15.82 -15.47 6.74
CA GLU A 86 -16.34 -14.80 7.95
C GLU A 86 -15.38 -14.80 9.16
N LYS A 87 -14.14 -15.24 8.98
CA LYS A 87 -13.08 -15.17 10.00
C LYS A 87 -12.74 -13.71 10.30
N GLU A 88 -12.39 -13.45 11.56
CA GLU A 88 -11.92 -12.12 11.96
C GLU A 88 -10.45 -11.95 11.64
N ILE A 89 -10.14 -10.91 10.86
CA ILE A 89 -8.78 -10.53 10.48
C ILE A 89 -8.38 -9.30 11.29
N PRO A 90 -7.29 -9.34 12.08
CA PRO A 90 -6.82 -8.18 12.83
C PRO A 90 -6.27 -7.08 11.91
N VAL A 91 -6.43 -5.82 12.34
CA VAL A 91 -5.93 -4.65 11.61
C VAL A 91 -4.69 -4.08 12.30
N TYR A 92 -3.62 -3.95 11.55
CA TYR A 92 -2.34 -3.39 11.98
C TYR A 92 -2.02 -2.11 11.22
N ILE A 93 -1.29 -1.20 11.86
CA ILE A 93 -0.59 -0.11 11.18
C ILE A 93 0.86 -0.57 11.05
N ALA A 94 1.43 -0.55 9.84
CA ALA A 94 2.77 -1.08 9.59
C ALA A 94 3.63 -0.10 8.79
N ASN A 95 4.93 -0.04 9.10
CA ASN A 95 5.87 0.93 8.50
C ASN A 95 6.13 0.72 6.99
N PHE A 96 6.04 -0.52 6.51
CA PHE A 96 6.34 -0.87 5.12
C PHE A 96 5.18 -0.66 4.14
N ILE A 97 4.04 -0.11 4.62
CA ILE A 97 2.86 0.17 3.81
C ILE A 97 2.82 1.66 3.49
N LEU A 98 2.97 1.97 2.20
CA LEU A 98 3.01 3.34 1.69
C LEU A 98 1.61 3.83 1.31
N MET A 99 1.29 5.09 1.62
CA MET A 99 0.02 5.71 1.23
C MET A 99 -0.14 5.80 -0.29
N ASP A 100 0.97 6.04 -1.00
CA ASP A 100 1.01 6.11 -2.47
C ASP A 100 0.76 4.75 -3.14
N TYR A 101 0.84 3.64 -2.38
CA TYR A 101 0.58 2.31 -2.90
C TYR A 101 -0.89 1.94 -2.73
N GLY A 102 -1.64 1.93 -3.84
CA GLY A 102 -3.02 1.48 -3.83
C GLY A 102 -3.96 2.47 -3.13
N THR A 103 -4.46 2.10 -1.96
CA THR A 103 -5.35 2.92 -1.12
C THR A 103 -4.69 3.28 0.22
N GLY A 104 -3.40 2.97 0.39
CA GLY A 104 -2.73 3.03 1.69
C GLY A 104 -3.16 1.92 2.65
N ALA A 105 -3.85 0.90 2.16
CA ALA A 105 -4.24 -0.29 2.91
C ALA A 105 -4.16 -1.55 2.03
N ILE A 106 -3.69 -2.65 2.62
CA ILE A 106 -3.55 -3.97 1.98
C ILE A 106 -4.11 -5.05 2.90
N PHE A 107 -4.48 -6.20 2.34
CA PHE A 107 -4.52 -7.41 3.14
C PHE A 107 -3.17 -8.11 3.00
N GLY A 108 -2.62 -8.55 4.13
CA GLY A 108 -1.35 -9.26 4.16
C GLY A 108 -1.57 -10.74 3.93
N CYS A 109 -0.80 -11.34 3.02
CA CYS A 109 -0.85 -12.77 2.73
C CYS A 109 0.54 -13.39 2.95
N PRO A 110 0.86 -13.78 4.19
CA PRO A 110 2.22 -14.15 4.58
C PRO A 110 2.82 -15.27 3.74
N ALA A 111 2.03 -16.28 3.37
CA ALA A 111 2.55 -17.40 2.58
C ALA A 111 3.03 -17.00 1.18
N HIS A 112 2.64 -15.82 0.66
CA HIS A 112 2.86 -15.41 -0.73
C HIS A 112 3.42 -13.98 -0.92
N ASP A 113 3.74 -13.26 0.16
CA ASP A 113 4.54 -12.02 0.13
C ASP A 113 5.58 -12.07 1.25
N GLN A 114 6.86 -11.93 0.91
CA GLN A 114 7.97 -12.05 1.85
C GLN A 114 7.91 -11.01 2.98
N ARG A 115 7.44 -9.78 2.70
CA ARG A 115 7.34 -8.73 3.72
C ARG A 115 6.24 -9.07 4.73
N ASP A 116 5.14 -9.63 4.23
CA ASP A 116 4.04 -10.10 5.07
C ASP A 116 4.44 -11.34 5.86
N PHE A 117 5.28 -12.20 5.30
CA PHE A 117 5.84 -13.38 5.96
C PHE A 117 6.71 -13.01 7.16
N ASP A 118 7.66 -12.10 6.96
CA ASP A 118 8.55 -11.61 8.02
C ASP A 118 7.75 -10.93 9.13
N PHE A 119 6.74 -10.15 8.75
CA PHE A 119 5.81 -9.51 9.68
C PHE A 119 5.00 -10.56 10.46
N ALA A 120 4.40 -11.54 9.78
CA ALA A 120 3.60 -12.57 10.42
C ALA A 120 4.41 -13.44 11.37
N LYS A 121 5.65 -13.82 11.00
CA LYS A 121 6.56 -14.54 11.90
C LYS A 121 6.86 -13.73 13.16
N LYS A 122 7.12 -12.42 13.01
CA LYS A 122 7.43 -11.53 14.15
C LYS A 122 6.25 -11.33 15.09
N TYR A 123 5.04 -11.21 14.55
CA TYR A 123 3.82 -10.93 15.31
C TYR A 123 2.98 -12.19 15.60
N GLN A 124 3.50 -13.38 15.29
CA GLN A 124 2.83 -14.68 15.47
C GLN A 124 1.43 -14.71 14.82
N LEU A 125 1.33 -14.17 13.61
CA LEU A 125 0.11 -14.19 12.81
C LEU A 125 0.04 -15.47 11.99
N ASP A 126 -1.17 -15.88 11.63
CA ASP A 126 -1.39 -17.07 10.81
C ASP A 126 -0.68 -16.96 9.45
N ILE A 127 -0.04 -18.05 9.04
CA ILE A 127 0.58 -18.20 7.71
C ILE A 127 -0.16 -19.33 7.02
N ILE A 128 -1.07 -18.98 6.11
CA ILE A 128 -1.93 -19.94 5.41
C ILE A 128 -1.46 -20.00 3.95
N GLN A 129 -0.95 -21.16 3.55
CA GLN A 129 -0.59 -21.40 2.16
C GLN A 129 -1.85 -21.59 1.32
N VAL A 130 -1.99 -20.80 0.26
CA VAL A 130 -3.12 -20.85 -0.67
C VAL A 130 -2.72 -21.06 -2.12
N VAL A 131 -1.42 -21.06 -2.42
CA VAL A 131 -0.85 -21.43 -3.71
C VAL A 131 0.23 -22.49 -3.49
N SER A 132 0.16 -23.58 -4.25
CA SER A 132 1.13 -24.66 -4.21
C SER A 132 1.62 -24.99 -5.62
N LYS A 133 2.88 -25.43 -5.74
CA LYS A 133 3.47 -25.86 -7.01
C LYS A 133 2.80 -27.12 -7.57
N ASP A 134 2.38 -28.03 -6.69
CA ASP A 134 1.92 -29.39 -7.02
C ASP A 134 0.60 -29.75 -6.32
N GLY A 135 -0.12 -28.74 -5.80
CA GLY A 135 -1.40 -28.93 -5.10
C GLY A 135 -1.27 -29.44 -3.67
N ASN A 136 -0.05 -29.64 -3.16
CA ASN A 136 0.21 -30.09 -1.79
C ASN A 136 0.73 -28.94 -0.92
N GLU A 137 0.33 -28.93 0.35
CA GLU A 137 0.94 -28.03 1.34
C GLU A 137 2.41 -28.40 1.56
N CYS A 138 3.24 -27.38 1.79
CA CYS A 138 4.62 -27.55 2.17
C CYS A 138 5.00 -26.62 3.32
N ASP A 139 5.98 -27.04 4.12
CA ASP A 139 6.53 -26.19 5.17
C ASP A 139 7.28 -25.01 4.54
N LEU A 140 6.72 -23.81 4.70
CA LEU A 140 7.28 -22.58 4.16
C LEU A 140 8.36 -22.01 5.09
N ASN A 141 9.61 -22.06 4.65
CA ASN A 141 10.70 -21.31 5.29
C ASN A 141 10.70 -19.83 4.88
N GLU A 142 10.22 -19.56 3.66
CA GLU A 142 10.09 -18.25 3.00
C GLU A 142 8.75 -18.18 2.23
N ALA A 143 8.34 -16.99 1.80
CA ALA A 143 7.09 -16.82 1.06
C ALA A 143 7.18 -17.44 -0.33
N TYR A 144 6.18 -18.24 -0.70
CA TYR A 144 6.05 -18.80 -2.05
C TYR A 144 5.40 -17.78 -2.99
N VAL A 145 6.23 -17.10 -3.79
CA VAL A 145 5.79 -16.01 -4.70
C VAL A 145 5.43 -16.48 -6.11
N GLU A 146 5.81 -17.70 -6.47
CA GLU A 146 5.60 -18.26 -7.81
C GLU A 146 4.13 -18.59 -8.10
N ASP A 147 3.82 -18.84 -9.37
CA ASP A 147 2.51 -19.32 -9.79
C ASP A 147 2.37 -20.83 -9.54
N GLY A 148 1.14 -21.28 -9.32
CA GLY A 148 0.81 -22.67 -9.03
C GLY A 148 -0.69 -22.96 -9.05
N GLU A 149 -1.06 -24.03 -8.38
CA GLU A 149 -2.44 -24.44 -8.14
C GLU A 149 -2.95 -23.86 -6.81
N ILE A 150 -4.20 -23.38 -6.82
CA ILE A 150 -4.82 -22.83 -5.62
C ILE A 150 -5.28 -23.95 -4.69
N ILE A 151 -4.92 -23.81 -3.41
CA ILE A 151 -5.30 -24.70 -2.30
C ILE A 151 -5.89 -23.87 -1.15
N ASN A 152 -6.54 -24.53 -0.18
CA ASN A 152 -7.11 -23.91 1.03
C ASN A 152 -8.01 -22.66 0.81
N SER A 153 -8.62 -22.56 -0.36
CA SER A 153 -9.34 -21.38 -0.83
C SER A 153 -10.75 -21.70 -1.30
N ASP A 154 -11.36 -22.73 -0.69
CA ASP A 154 -12.77 -23.13 -0.89
C ASP A 154 -13.12 -23.28 -2.39
N PHE A 155 -13.99 -22.43 -2.94
CA PHE A 155 -14.44 -22.49 -4.33
C PHE A 155 -13.34 -22.19 -5.37
N LEU A 156 -12.16 -21.75 -4.94
CA LEU A 156 -11.00 -21.53 -5.81
C LEU A 156 -10.07 -22.76 -5.90
N ASN A 157 -10.24 -23.76 -5.04
CA ASN A 157 -9.38 -24.94 -5.01
C ASN A 157 -9.34 -25.65 -6.38
N GLY A 158 -8.15 -26.06 -6.80
CA GLY A 158 -7.92 -26.77 -8.07
C GLY A 158 -7.81 -25.87 -9.31
N LEU A 159 -7.94 -24.55 -9.14
CA LEU A 159 -7.74 -23.59 -10.23
C LEU A 159 -6.27 -23.17 -10.31
N ASN A 160 -5.82 -22.81 -11.51
CA ASN A 160 -4.57 -22.05 -11.65
C ASN A 160 -4.78 -20.59 -11.16
N VAL A 161 -3.68 -19.90 -10.88
CA VAL A 161 -3.68 -18.51 -10.40
C VAL A 161 -4.49 -17.56 -11.29
N GLN A 162 -4.42 -17.70 -12.61
CA GLN A 162 -5.08 -16.77 -13.54
C GLN A 162 -6.61 -16.95 -13.53
N ASP A 163 -7.08 -18.18 -13.55
CA ASP A 163 -8.50 -18.52 -13.46
C ASP A 163 -9.07 -18.18 -12.08
N ALA A 164 -8.28 -18.40 -11.03
CA ALA A 164 -8.63 -18.01 -9.67
C ALA A 164 -8.81 -16.49 -9.53
N LYS A 165 -7.88 -15.68 -10.08
CA LYS A 165 -8.01 -14.21 -10.13
C LYS A 165 -9.32 -13.79 -10.80
N ASN A 166 -9.66 -14.39 -11.94
CA ASN A 166 -10.89 -14.07 -12.65
C ASN A 166 -12.14 -14.49 -11.86
N LYS A 167 -12.12 -15.67 -11.24
CA LYS A 167 -13.25 -16.20 -10.48
C LYS A 167 -13.50 -15.40 -9.20
N VAL A 168 -12.45 -15.11 -8.43
CA VAL A 168 -12.59 -14.34 -7.18
C VAL A 168 -13.08 -12.92 -7.44
N ILE A 169 -12.60 -12.25 -8.50
CA ILE A 169 -13.08 -10.91 -8.87
C ILE A 169 -14.58 -10.96 -9.16
N LYS A 170 -15.05 -11.93 -9.96
CA LYS A 170 -16.48 -12.09 -10.26
C LYS A 170 -17.32 -12.32 -9.00
N GLU A 171 -16.85 -13.15 -8.07
CA GLU A 171 -17.57 -13.40 -6.82
C GLU A 171 -17.61 -12.17 -5.90
N LEU A 172 -16.52 -11.39 -5.84
CA LEU A 172 -16.47 -10.15 -5.09
C LEU A 172 -17.38 -9.06 -5.69
N GLU A 173 -17.45 -8.98 -7.02
CA GLU A 173 -18.36 -8.08 -7.75
C GLU A 173 -19.83 -8.48 -7.52
N LYS A 174 -20.17 -9.77 -7.54
CA LYS A 174 -21.52 -10.27 -7.21
C LYS A 174 -21.95 -9.87 -5.79
N LYS A 175 -21.04 -9.94 -4.82
CA LYS A 175 -21.31 -9.50 -3.44
C LYS A 175 -21.34 -7.97 -3.28
N SER A 176 -21.02 -7.20 -4.34
CA SER A 176 -20.87 -5.74 -4.30
C SER A 176 -19.81 -5.26 -3.28
N ILE A 177 -18.76 -6.06 -3.09
CA ILE A 177 -17.66 -5.81 -2.13
C ILE A 177 -16.40 -5.34 -2.87
N ALA A 178 -16.31 -5.51 -4.19
CA ALA A 178 -15.16 -5.02 -4.97
C ALA A 178 -15.58 -4.31 -6.25
N THR A 179 -14.72 -3.40 -6.71
CA THR A 179 -14.77 -2.80 -8.04
C THR A 179 -13.45 -3.06 -8.74
N SER A 180 -13.49 -3.57 -9.97
CA SER A 180 -12.28 -3.78 -10.77
C SER A 180 -11.69 -2.43 -11.20
N SER A 181 -10.36 -2.26 -11.06
CA SER A 181 -9.63 -1.07 -11.54
C SER A 181 -8.30 -1.48 -12.20
N ILE A 182 -7.79 -0.69 -13.13
CA ILE A 182 -6.46 -0.89 -13.70
C ILE A 182 -5.55 0.15 -13.06
N LYS A 183 -4.45 -0.29 -12.44
CA LYS A 183 -3.43 0.59 -11.86
C LYS A 183 -2.07 0.26 -12.47
N PHE A 184 -1.27 1.28 -12.66
CA PHE A 184 0.11 1.17 -13.14
C PHE A 184 1.06 1.48 -11.97
N LYS A 185 2.23 0.82 -11.94
CA LYS A 185 3.33 1.18 -11.03
C LYS A 185 3.99 2.50 -11.42
N LEU A 186 3.75 2.96 -12.65
CA LEU A 186 4.21 4.25 -13.15
C LEU A 186 3.62 5.37 -12.29
N ARG A 187 4.49 6.23 -11.76
CA ARG A 187 4.11 7.43 -11.02
C ARG A 187 4.08 8.61 -11.97
N ASP A 188 3.36 9.66 -11.58
CA ASP A 188 3.41 10.92 -12.29
C ASP A 188 4.84 11.44 -12.35
N TRP A 189 5.20 12.03 -13.48
CA TRP A 189 6.52 12.57 -13.67
C TRP A 189 6.66 13.89 -12.91
N GLY A 190 7.28 13.82 -11.72
CA GLY A 190 7.68 15.00 -10.98
C GLY A 190 8.79 15.74 -11.71
N ILE A 191 8.44 16.78 -12.48
CA ILE A 191 9.39 17.62 -13.24
C ILE A 191 9.96 18.78 -12.42
N SER A 192 9.27 19.18 -11.35
CA SER A 192 9.69 20.32 -10.52
C SER A 192 10.97 20.01 -9.73
N ARG A 193 11.88 20.98 -9.66
CA ARG A 193 13.15 20.89 -8.93
C ARG A 193 13.38 22.17 -8.15
N GLN A 194 13.80 22.05 -6.90
CA GLN A 194 14.26 23.17 -6.09
C GLN A 194 15.73 23.47 -6.41
N ARG A 195 16.02 23.78 -7.67
CA ARG A 195 17.37 24.13 -8.15
C ARG A 195 17.26 25.37 -9.03
N TYR A 196 18.20 26.29 -8.84
CA TYR A 196 18.30 27.48 -9.69
C TYR A 196 18.59 27.11 -11.15
N TRP A 197 19.58 26.25 -11.40
CA TRP A 197 20.02 25.92 -12.76
C TRP A 197 19.06 24.94 -13.45
N GLY A 198 18.04 25.48 -14.11
CA GLY A 198 17.03 24.75 -14.87
C GLY A 198 16.10 25.67 -15.65
N CYS A 199 15.25 25.10 -16.50
CA CYS A 199 14.23 25.85 -17.22
C CYS A 199 13.13 26.30 -16.24
N PRO A 200 12.84 27.61 -16.11
CA PRO A 200 11.75 28.08 -15.26
C PRO A 200 10.39 27.48 -15.70
N ILE A 201 9.59 27.05 -14.72
CA ILE A 201 8.25 26.52 -14.98
C ILE A 201 7.33 27.73 -15.30
N PRO A 202 6.67 27.79 -16.48
CA PRO A 202 5.93 28.96 -16.94
C PRO A 202 4.54 29.07 -16.28
N VAL A 203 4.54 29.21 -14.97
CA VAL A 203 3.34 29.30 -14.13
C VAL A 203 3.52 30.45 -13.16
N VAL A 204 2.46 31.25 -12.96
CA VAL A 204 2.44 32.33 -11.98
C VAL A 204 1.36 32.09 -10.94
N TYR A 205 1.56 32.67 -9.76
CA TYR A 205 0.55 32.75 -8.72
C TYR A 205 0.01 34.19 -8.70
N LEU A 206 -1.30 34.34 -8.86
CA LEU A 206 -1.98 35.64 -8.73
C LEU A 206 -2.09 36.02 -7.24
N GLU A 207 -2.39 37.29 -6.96
CA GLU A 207 -2.52 37.80 -5.57
C GLU A 207 -3.60 37.08 -4.76
N ASP A 208 -4.61 36.54 -5.43
CA ASP A 208 -5.69 35.74 -4.82
C ASP A 208 -5.30 34.26 -4.56
N GLY A 209 -4.07 33.87 -4.90
CA GLY A 209 -3.53 32.52 -4.74
C GLY A 209 -3.79 31.58 -5.91
N THR A 210 -4.45 32.05 -6.98
CA THR A 210 -4.75 31.21 -8.14
C THR A 210 -3.50 30.94 -8.98
N MET A 211 -3.31 29.70 -9.41
CA MET A 211 -2.21 29.27 -10.26
C MET A 211 -2.63 29.32 -11.73
N VAL A 212 -1.95 30.11 -12.55
CA VAL A 212 -2.25 30.23 -13.99
C VAL A 212 -0.99 30.03 -14.85
N PRO A 213 -1.10 29.34 -16.00
CA PRO A 213 0.00 29.26 -16.95
C PRO A 213 0.24 30.63 -17.60
N LEU A 214 1.51 30.94 -17.89
CA LEU A 214 1.84 32.13 -18.66
C LEU A 214 1.33 32.00 -20.11
N PRO A 215 0.88 33.11 -20.73
CA PRO A 215 0.52 33.10 -22.14
C PRO A 215 1.77 32.84 -23.00
N GLU A 216 1.57 32.25 -24.17
CA GLU A 216 2.65 31.92 -25.11
C GLU A 216 3.49 33.15 -25.51
N SER A 217 2.86 34.33 -25.56
CA SER A 217 3.51 35.62 -25.82
C SER A 217 4.52 36.05 -24.75
N SER A 218 4.49 35.44 -23.56
CA SER A 218 5.40 35.71 -22.45
C SER A 218 6.49 34.66 -22.30
N LEU A 219 6.63 33.75 -23.27
CA LEU A 219 7.70 32.77 -23.34
C LEU A 219 8.84 33.27 -24.24
N PRO A 220 10.11 32.94 -23.96
CA PRO A 220 10.56 32.12 -22.83
C PRO A 220 10.57 32.88 -21.50
N VAL A 221 10.33 32.17 -20.40
CA VAL A 221 10.67 32.69 -19.08
C VAL A 221 12.17 32.51 -18.88
N GLU A 222 12.90 33.60 -18.96
CA GLU A 222 14.35 33.59 -18.83
C GLU A 222 14.77 33.34 -17.38
N LEU A 223 15.84 32.55 -17.20
CA LEU A 223 16.44 32.33 -15.90
C LEU A 223 17.22 33.61 -15.51
N PRO A 224 17.06 34.16 -14.30
CA PRO A 224 17.73 35.42 -13.93
C PRO A 224 19.25 35.28 -13.84
N ASP A 225 20.01 35.89 -14.74
CA ASP A 225 21.47 35.68 -14.86
C ASP A 225 22.32 36.17 -13.67
N ASP A 226 21.89 37.24 -12.98
CA ASP A 226 22.66 37.87 -11.90
C ASP A 226 22.23 37.32 -10.52
N ILE A 227 22.81 36.19 -10.14
CA ILE A 227 22.60 35.60 -8.82
C ILE A 227 23.91 35.30 -8.10
N LYS A 228 23.94 35.62 -6.81
CA LYS A 228 25.00 35.18 -5.88
C LYS A 228 24.57 33.88 -5.24
N LEU A 229 25.06 32.75 -5.75
CA LEU A 229 25.01 31.48 -5.03
C LEU A 229 25.95 31.61 -3.82
N GLY A 230 25.44 31.33 -2.61
CA GLY A 230 26.24 31.40 -1.39
C GLY A 230 27.53 30.58 -1.50
N GLU A 231 28.57 31.00 -0.78
CA GLU A 231 29.83 30.26 -0.72
C GLU A 231 29.57 28.81 -0.25
N PRO A 232 30.27 27.81 -0.82
CA PRO A 232 30.13 26.45 -0.35
C PRO A 232 30.55 26.40 1.13
N GLU A 233 29.64 25.96 2.01
CA GLU A 233 30.01 25.58 3.37
C GLU A 233 30.92 24.35 3.29
N ILE A 234 32.24 24.58 3.32
CA ILE A 234 33.24 23.55 3.48
C ILE A 234 33.26 23.21 4.98
N HIS A 235 32.51 22.18 5.38
CA HIS A 235 32.68 21.51 6.67
C HIS A 235 33.78 20.44 6.59
#